data_AF-A0A2T6LH67-F1
#
_entry.id   AF-A0A2T6LH67-F1
#
_cell.length_a   1.000
_cell.length_b   1.000
_cell.length_c   1.000
_cell.angle_alpha   90.00
_cell.angle_beta   90.00
_cell.angle_gamma   90.00
#
_symmetry.space_group_name_H-M   'P 1'
#
loop_
_entity.id
_entity.type
_entity.pdbx_description
1 polymer ?
#
loop_
_entity_poly.entity_id
_entity_poly.type
_entity_poly.pdbx_seq_one_letter_code
_entity_poly.pdbx_strand_id
1 'polypeptide(L)'
;MRSNLSRALLGGLAALALSGTAAVAFGAPSQARPSDVTGDVAVHSAATTRAAQDRVTDYWTPQRMRDAVPADVLVAAKSKASAGDKVAAGAPTVVPQAKAAPSADFVGDYYTGGGKVVDTTGKVFFTLGGVNYVCSGSAVTSGNKDVVLTAGHCVNEGPGAYATNWAFVPAYDDGARPYGTFTARQLTTTTQWQNSGDFDYDVAFAVLNTVNGAHLTDVVGGQSIGFNQARGQYMYSFGYPAANPYDGTDIAWCHGTVVQDTYGGSTDQGLNCNLTGGSSGGPWFVGYSESTGVGTLNSVNSFKYRGGPLRSYMFGPYLGSVAQTLYTSAASL
;
A
#
# COMPACT_ATOMS: atom_id res chain seq x y z
N MET A 1 -87.93 20.77 -49.29
CA MET A 1 -87.17 21.38 -50.40
C MET A 1 -85.88 20.57 -50.60
N ARG A 2 -85.68 20.05 -51.83
CA ARG A 2 -84.43 19.48 -52.44
C ARG A 2 -83.77 18.29 -51.70
N SER A 3 -84.14 17.04 -51.98
CA SER A 3 -83.68 16.12 -53.07
C SER A 3 -82.20 15.71 -53.02
N ASN A 4 -81.91 14.42 -52.79
CA ASN A 4 -81.45 13.47 -53.83
C ASN A 4 -81.00 12.13 -53.24
N LEU A 5 -81.38 11.05 -53.93
CA LEU A 5 -80.90 9.68 -53.80
C LEU A 5 -79.45 9.52 -54.30
N SER A 6 -78.74 8.49 -53.81
CA SER A 6 -77.95 7.46 -54.56
C SER A 6 -77.15 6.61 -53.55
N ARG A 7 -77.48 5.33 -53.27
CA ARG A 7 -77.13 4.05 -53.93
C ARG A 7 -75.62 3.70 -54.01
N ALA A 8 -75.36 2.44 -53.58
CA ALA A 8 -74.31 1.50 -54.00
C ALA A 8 -72.87 1.80 -53.50
N LEU A 9 -71.96 0.87 -53.25
CA LEU A 9 -71.84 -0.58 -53.00
C LEU A 9 -70.32 -0.82 -52.88
N LEU A 10 -69.91 -1.89 -52.17
CA LEU A 10 -68.61 -2.59 -52.26
C LEU A 10 -67.35 -1.90 -51.72
N GLY A 11 -66.58 -2.68 -50.97
CA GLY A 11 -65.17 -2.39 -50.69
C GLY A 11 -64.66 -3.01 -49.40
N GLY A 12 -64.61 -4.35 -49.34
CA GLY A 12 -63.82 -5.02 -48.33
C GLY A 12 -62.33 -4.75 -48.55
N LEU A 13 -61.62 -4.40 -47.48
CA LEU A 13 -60.15 -4.46 -47.41
C LEU A 13 -59.79 -4.67 -45.93
N ALA A 14 -59.46 -5.91 -45.62
CA ALA A 14 -58.64 -6.27 -44.48
C ALA A 14 -57.18 -5.91 -44.81
N ALA A 15 -56.48 -5.19 -43.93
CA ALA A 15 -55.04 -5.38 -43.73
C ALA A 15 -54.50 -4.52 -42.57
N LEU A 16 -53.93 -5.24 -41.60
CA LEU A 16 -52.75 -4.93 -40.80
C LEU A 16 -52.67 -3.58 -40.07
N ALA A 17 -52.95 -3.63 -38.77
CA ALA A 17 -52.40 -2.71 -37.80
C ALA A 17 -50.87 -2.84 -37.75
N LEU A 18 -50.15 -1.82 -38.23
CA LEU A 18 -48.73 -1.62 -37.89
C LEU A 18 -48.67 -0.99 -36.49
N SER A 19 -48.47 -1.80 -35.46
CA SER A 19 -47.96 -1.34 -34.18
C SER A 19 -46.45 -1.10 -34.31
N GLY A 20 -46.07 0.15 -34.61
CA GLY A 20 -44.69 0.61 -34.54
C GLY A 20 -44.19 0.54 -33.10
N THR A 21 -43.46 -0.52 -32.76
CA THR A 21 -42.69 -0.61 -31.52
C THR A 21 -41.39 0.17 -31.72
N ALA A 22 -41.30 1.35 -31.11
CA ALA A 22 -40.04 2.05 -30.96
C ALA A 22 -39.12 1.20 -30.05
N ALA A 23 -38.18 0.48 -30.66
CA ALA A 23 -37.12 -0.19 -29.93
C ALA A 23 -36.19 0.88 -29.34
N VAL A 24 -36.39 1.22 -28.08
CA VAL A 24 -35.44 2.00 -27.30
C VAL A 24 -34.22 1.10 -27.10
N ALA A 25 -33.17 1.35 -27.89
CA ALA A 25 -31.89 0.67 -27.71
C ALA A 25 -31.30 1.14 -26.37
N PHE A 26 -31.51 0.35 -25.32
CA PHE A 26 -30.71 0.45 -24.11
C PHE A 26 -29.28 0.08 -24.49
N GLY A 27 -28.45 1.09 -24.77
CA GLY A 27 -27.01 0.92 -24.83
C GLY A 27 -26.58 0.33 -23.49
N ALA A 28 -26.15 -0.93 -23.50
CA ALA A 28 -25.52 -1.52 -22.34
C ALA A 28 -24.38 -0.59 -21.89
N PRO A 29 -24.21 -0.31 -20.59
CA PRO A 29 -23.05 0.43 -20.13
C PRO A 29 -21.82 -0.29 -20.66
N SER A 30 -21.01 0.43 -21.44
CA SER A 30 -19.70 -0.03 -21.87
C SER A 30 -18.94 -0.43 -20.61
N GLN A 31 -18.86 -1.73 -20.34
CA GLN A 31 -17.94 -2.23 -19.33
C GLN A 31 -16.56 -1.88 -19.87
N ALA A 32 -15.91 -0.92 -19.24
CA ALA A 32 -14.51 -0.63 -19.49
C ALA A 32 -13.76 -1.95 -19.39
N ARG A 33 -13.18 -2.37 -20.52
CA ARG A 33 -12.32 -3.54 -20.60
C ARG A 33 -11.23 -3.36 -19.53
N PRO A 34 -10.90 -4.38 -18.72
CA PRO A 34 -9.75 -4.30 -17.85
C PRO A 34 -8.56 -3.89 -18.71
N SER A 35 -7.90 -2.79 -18.35
CA SER A 35 -6.64 -2.44 -18.98
C SER A 35 -5.69 -3.62 -18.77
N ASP A 36 -5.03 -4.08 -19.83
CA ASP A 36 -3.98 -5.09 -19.76
C ASP A 36 -2.77 -4.49 -18.99
N VAL A 37 -2.82 -4.48 -17.65
CA VAL A 37 -1.76 -4.01 -16.74
C VAL A 37 -0.98 -5.19 -16.16
N THR A 38 -0.80 -6.26 -16.95
CA THR A 38 -0.05 -7.46 -16.53
C THR A 38 1.47 -7.26 -16.51
N GLY A 39 1.97 -6.07 -16.83
CA GLY A 39 3.41 -5.75 -16.93
C GLY A 39 4.02 -4.93 -15.78
N ASP A 40 3.23 -4.45 -14.83
CA ASP A 40 3.71 -3.50 -13.80
C ASP A 40 4.00 -4.14 -12.43
N VAL A 41 3.82 -5.45 -12.30
CA VAL A 41 3.96 -6.18 -11.04
C VAL A 41 5.03 -7.27 -11.16
N ALA A 42 5.97 -7.29 -10.22
CA ALA A 42 6.96 -8.34 -10.07
C ALA A 42 6.64 -9.19 -8.82
N VAL A 43 6.54 -10.51 -8.99
CA VAL A 43 6.20 -11.48 -7.93
C VAL A 43 7.37 -12.44 -7.73
N HIS A 44 7.77 -12.64 -6.47
CA HIS A 44 8.86 -13.54 -6.10
C HIS A 44 8.43 -14.52 -5.00
N SER A 45 8.57 -15.82 -5.28
CA SER A 45 8.34 -16.88 -4.31
C SER A 45 9.35 -16.82 -3.17
N ALA A 46 8.86 -16.81 -1.94
CA ALA A 46 9.67 -16.85 -0.72
C ALA A 46 9.51 -18.21 -0.01
N ALA A 47 9.06 -18.25 1.25
CA ALA A 47 8.89 -19.49 2.00
C ALA A 47 7.57 -20.21 1.63
N THR A 48 7.54 -20.92 0.50
CA THR A 48 6.31 -21.57 -0.02
C THR A 48 6.03 -22.98 0.52
N THR A 49 6.91 -23.52 1.35
CA THR A 49 6.75 -24.84 1.99
C THR A 49 6.80 -24.71 3.50
N ARG A 50 6.16 -25.62 4.24
CA ARG A 50 6.22 -25.65 5.71
C ARG A 50 7.66 -25.67 6.22
N ALA A 51 8.51 -26.52 5.65
CA ALA A 51 9.92 -26.59 6.03
C ALA A 51 10.67 -25.25 5.76
N ALA A 52 10.32 -24.51 4.72
CA ALA A 52 10.90 -23.18 4.49
C ALA A 52 10.38 -22.15 5.49
N GLN A 53 9.08 -22.17 5.81
CA GLN A 53 8.47 -21.33 6.84
C GLN A 53 9.14 -21.55 8.21
N ASP A 54 9.31 -22.81 8.61
CA ASP A 54 9.94 -23.16 9.89
C ASP A 54 11.38 -22.65 9.93
N ARG A 55 12.16 -22.83 8.84
CA ARG A 55 13.51 -22.29 8.73
C ARG A 55 13.59 -20.77 8.91
N VAL A 56 12.68 -20.00 8.29
CA VAL A 56 12.67 -18.54 8.43
C VAL A 56 12.26 -18.13 9.84
N THR A 57 11.31 -18.84 10.44
CA THR A 57 10.86 -18.59 11.82
C THR A 57 12.01 -18.82 12.82
N ASP A 58 12.71 -19.96 12.70
CA ASP A 58 13.84 -20.33 13.56
C ASP A 58 15.09 -19.46 13.29
N TYR A 59 15.24 -18.97 12.06
CA TYR A 59 16.33 -18.07 11.70
C TYR A 59 16.29 -16.82 12.57
N TRP A 60 15.12 -16.23 12.80
CA TRP A 60 15.02 -15.01 13.61
C TRP A 60 14.94 -15.32 15.10
N THR A 61 16.09 -15.27 15.77
CA THR A 61 16.17 -15.20 17.23
C THR A 61 15.97 -13.76 17.72
N PRO A 62 15.57 -13.54 19.00
CA PRO A 62 15.51 -12.18 19.56
C PRO A 62 16.82 -11.41 19.40
N GLN A 63 17.96 -12.09 19.54
CA GLN A 63 19.27 -11.48 19.33
C GLN A 63 19.48 -11.01 17.89
N ARG A 64 19.20 -11.87 16.88
CA ARG A 64 19.32 -11.46 15.48
C ARG A 64 18.36 -10.33 15.10
N MET A 65 17.19 -10.27 15.73
CA MET A 65 16.24 -9.17 15.54
C MET A 65 16.80 -7.85 16.08
N ARG A 66 17.38 -7.85 17.28
CA ARG A 66 18.04 -6.66 17.85
C ARG A 66 19.28 -6.23 17.07
N ASP A 67 20.05 -7.18 16.55
CA ASP A 67 21.29 -6.89 15.82
C ASP A 67 21.05 -6.50 14.35
N ALA A 68 19.83 -6.63 13.84
CA ALA A 68 19.51 -6.30 12.46
C ALA A 68 19.56 -4.77 12.23
N VAL A 69 20.17 -4.35 11.12
CA VAL A 69 20.48 -2.95 10.88
C VAL A 69 19.40 -2.24 10.05
N PRO A 70 19.21 -0.92 10.20
CA PRO A 70 18.28 -0.15 9.36
C PRO A 70 18.48 -0.33 7.84
N ALA A 71 17.39 -0.52 7.10
CA ALA A 71 17.43 -0.69 5.64
C ALA A 71 17.66 0.60 4.83
N ASP A 72 17.63 1.78 5.45
CA ASP A 72 17.85 3.07 4.76
C ASP A 72 19.24 3.14 4.10
N VAL A 73 20.22 2.42 4.65
CA VAL A 73 21.56 2.29 4.06
C VAL A 73 21.53 1.73 2.64
N LEU A 74 20.55 0.88 2.30
CA LEU A 74 20.38 0.28 0.97
C LEU A 74 20.00 1.31 -0.09
N VAL A 75 19.36 2.41 0.32
CA VAL A 75 18.80 3.43 -0.58
C VAL A 75 19.48 4.79 -0.44
N ALA A 76 20.37 4.95 0.54
CA ALA A 76 20.91 6.25 0.92
C ALA A 76 21.82 6.90 -0.15
N ALA A 77 22.47 6.10 -1.01
CA ALA A 77 23.34 6.60 -2.09
C ALA A 77 22.64 6.67 -3.46
N LYS A 78 21.38 6.22 -3.56
CA LYS A 78 20.67 6.15 -4.84
C LYS A 78 20.11 7.51 -5.24
N SER A 79 20.17 7.80 -6.54
CA SER A 79 19.46 8.94 -7.13
C SER A 79 17.97 8.84 -6.83
N LYS A 80 17.34 9.97 -6.51
CA LYS A 80 15.90 10.08 -6.28
C LYS A 80 15.15 10.60 -7.51
N ALA A 81 15.88 10.88 -8.59
CA ALA A 81 15.26 11.28 -9.84
C ALA A 81 14.52 10.10 -10.46
N SER A 82 13.23 10.29 -10.76
CA SER A 82 12.47 9.33 -11.57
C SER A 82 12.77 9.57 -13.05
N ALA A 83 12.88 8.48 -13.82
CA ALA A 83 13.14 8.52 -15.26
C ALA A 83 11.84 8.60 -16.10
N GLY A 84 10.67 8.57 -15.45
CA GLY A 84 9.37 8.48 -16.11
C GLY A 84 8.54 9.76 -16.05
N ASP A 85 7.42 9.74 -16.79
CA ASP A 85 6.33 10.70 -16.60
C ASP A 85 5.74 10.56 -15.19
N LYS A 86 4.98 11.58 -14.75
CA LYS A 86 4.30 11.59 -13.44
C LYS A 86 3.55 10.26 -13.21
N VAL A 87 3.65 9.73 -11.99
CA VAL A 87 2.92 8.51 -11.57
C VAL A 87 1.45 8.59 -12.01
N ALA A 88 0.99 7.58 -12.74
CA ALA A 88 -0.35 7.55 -13.29
C ALA A 88 -1.41 7.57 -12.17
N ALA A 89 -2.33 8.52 -12.27
CA ALA A 89 -3.48 8.63 -11.38
C ALA A 89 -4.75 8.11 -12.07
N GLY A 90 -5.45 7.19 -11.40
CA GLY A 90 -6.78 6.74 -11.78
C GLY A 90 -7.90 7.50 -11.05
N ALA A 91 -9.12 6.97 -11.10
CA ALA A 91 -10.19 7.45 -10.22
C ALA A 91 -9.83 7.12 -8.75
N PRO A 92 -10.08 8.03 -7.78
CA PRO A 92 -9.87 7.74 -6.37
C PRO A 92 -10.58 6.46 -5.96
N THR A 93 -9.83 5.54 -5.37
CA THR A 93 -10.37 4.31 -4.80
C THR A 93 -10.01 4.24 -3.32
N VAL A 94 -11.00 3.83 -2.53
CA VAL A 94 -11.19 4.07 -1.09
C VAL A 94 -11.87 5.39 -0.74
N VAL A 95 -12.85 5.19 0.15
CA VAL A 95 -14.13 5.91 0.34
C VAL A 95 -13.98 6.97 1.45
N PRO A 96 -14.80 8.04 1.46
CA PRO A 96 -14.61 9.20 2.32
C PRO A 96 -14.75 8.84 3.80
N GLN A 97 -13.78 9.29 4.60
CA GLN A 97 -13.91 9.37 6.05
C GLN A 97 -13.94 10.83 6.46
N ALA A 98 -14.64 11.13 7.56
CA ALA A 98 -14.72 12.48 8.10
C ALA A 98 -13.29 13.04 8.25
N LYS A 99 -13.06 14.24 7.71
CA LYS A 99 -11.80 14.96 7.88
C LYS A 99 -11.56 15.12 9.38
N ALA A 100 -10.65 14.33 9.95
CA ALA A 100 -10.10 14.65 11.26
C ALA A 100 -9.56 16.08 11.17
N ALA A 101 -9.90 16.91 12.16
CA ALA A 101 -9.37 18.27 12.19
C ALA A 101 -7.84 18.18 12.24
N PRO A 102 -7.11 18.91 11.38
CA PRO A 102 -5.65 18.95 11.46
C PRO A 102 -5.23 19.35 12.88
N SER A 103 -4.43 18.53 13.54
CA SER A 103 -3.70 18.93 14.75
C SER A 103 -2.45 19.71 14.34
N ALA A 104 -1.79 20.35 15.30
CA ALA A 104 -0.47 20.92 15.05
C ALA A 104 0.47 19.81 14.55
N ASP A 105 1.31 20.13 13.56
CA ASP A 105 2.28 19.17 13.04
C ASP A 105 3.18 18.63 14.17
N PHE A 106 3.45 17.34 14.12
CA PHE A 106 4.28 16.62 15.09
C PHE A 106 5.39 15.90 14.36
N VAL A 107 6.62 16.31 14.65
CA VAL A 107 7.81 15.82 13.93
C VAL A 107 8.26 14.44 14.41
N GLY A 108 7.76 13.96 15.54
CA GLY A 108 7.82 12.57 15.93
C GLY A 108 8.50 12.27 17.26
N ASP A 109 8.07 11.16 17.85
CA ASP A 109 8.52 10.53 19.10
C ASP A 109 7.98 9.09 19.10
N TYR A 110 8.32 8.30 20.13
CA TYR A 110 7.67 7.01 20.37
C TYR A 110 6.16 7.18 20.53
N TYR A 111 5.40 6.24 19.98
CA TYR A 111 3.94 6.26 20.02
C TYR A 111 3.46 5.63 21.32
N THR A 112 2.85 6.45 22.18
CA THR A 112 2.29 6.01 23.47
C THR A 112 0.77 5.80 23.43
N GLY A 113 0.16 5.95 22.25
CA GLY A 113 -1.27 5.73 22.06
C GLY A 113 -1.60 4.24 21.96
N GLY A 114 -2.90 3.95 22.02
CA GLY A 114 -3.41 2.59 21.78
C GLY A 114 -4.03 2.46 20.39
N GLY A 115 -4.97 1.52 20.30
CA GLY A 115 -5.82 1.34 19.12
C GLY A 115 -5.21 0.43 18.07
N LYS A 116 -5.97 0.25 17.00
CA LYS A 116 -5.72 -0.75 15.96
C LYS A 116 -4.36 -0.60 15.27
N VAL A 117 -3.77 0.59 15.25
CA VAL A 117 -2.46 0.85 14.64
C VAL A 117 -1.34 0.04 15.31
N VAL A 118 -1.44 -0.20 16.62
CA VAL A 118 -0.45 -0.94 17.41
C VAL A 118 -0.39 -2.39 16.94
N ASP A 119 -1.56 -3.01 16.78
CA ASP A 119 -1.65 -4.42 16.38
C ASP A 119 -1.35 -4.61 14.88
N THR A 120 -1.77 -3.65 14.04
CA THR A 120 -1.60 -3.76 12.58
C THR A 120 -0.23 -3.34 12.09
N THR A 121 0.50 -2.51 12.83
CA THR A 121 1.85 -2.09 12.46
C THR A 121 2.86 -3.03 13.09
N GLY A 122 3.78 -3.54 12.29
CA GLY A 122 4.79 -4.48 12.75
C GLY A 122 6.17 -4.13 12.24
N LYS A 123 7.17 -4.71 12.93
CA LYS A 123 8.55 -4.64 12.51
C LYS A 123 8.81 -5.74 11.47
N VAL A 124 9.52 -5.38 10.41
CA VAL A 124 9.91 -6.27 9.32
C VAL A 124 11.38 -6.62 9.49
N PHE A 125 11.69 -7.91 9.38
CA PHE A 125 13.06 -8.43 9.42
C PHE A 125 13.33 -9.19 8.14
N PHE A 126 14.50 -8.98 7.54
CA PHE A 126 14.87 -9.67 6.32
C PHE A 126 16.39 -9.76 6.13
N THR A 127 16.84 -10.62 5.23
CA THR A 127 18.26 -10.77 4.88
C THR A 127 18.48 -10.40 3.41
N LEU A 128 19.46 -9.54 3.13
CA LEU A 128 19.87 -9.13 1.79
C LEU A 128 21.39 -9.08 1.71
N GLY A 129 21.99 -9.68 0.68
CA GLY A 129 23.45 -9.75 0.57
C GLY A 129 24.15 -10.38 1.80
N GLY A 130 23.46 -11.26 2.53
CA GLY A 130 23.96 -11.88 3.78
C GLY A 130 23.89 -10.99 5.03
N VAL A 131 23.35 -9.77 4.92
CA VAL A 131 23.16 -8.84 6.04
C VAL A 131 21.70 -8.85 6.47
N ASN A 132 21.47 -8.82 7.79
CA ASN A 132 20.12 -8.75 8.37
C ASN A 132 19.69 -7.29 8.51
N TYR A 133 18.54 -6.96 7.97
CA TYR A 133 17.97 -5.62 7.97
C TYR A 133 16.64 -5.55 8.70
N VAL A 134 16.30 -4.34 9.14
CA VAL A 134 14.99 -4.00 9.67
C VAL A 134 14.28 -2.94 8.83
N CYS A 135 12.98 -3.15 8.69
CA CYS A 135 11.99 -2.24 8.15
C CYS A 135 10.76 -2.25 9.07
N SER A 136 9.68 -1.67 8.59
CA SER A 136 8.33 -1.67 9.15
C SER A 136 7.32 -2.07 8.07
N GLY A 137 6.09 -2.34 8.49
CA GLY A 137 4.98 -2.60 7.58
C GLY A 137 3.64 -2.56 8.32
N SER A 138 2.54 -2.64 7.56
CA SER A 138 1.19 -2.67 8.11
C SER A 138 0.35 -3.78 7.50
N ALA A 139 -0.39 -4.51 8.32
CA ALA A 139 -1.41 -5.44 7.88
C ALA A 139 -2.55 -4.69 7.15
N VAL A 140 -2.92 -5.18 5.97
CA VAL A 140 -3.91 -4.57 5.09
C VAL A 140 -5.08 -5.51 4.89
N THR A 141 -6.30 -4.98 5.02
CA THR A 141 -7.52 -5.71 4.70
C THR A 141 -7.46 -6.17 3.25
N SER A 142 -7.54 -7.48 3.02
CA SER A 142 -7.32 -8.11 1.72
C SER A 142 -8.16 -9.39 1.60
N GLY A 143 -8.42 -9.84 0.36
CA GLY A 143 -9.25 -11.02 0.11
C GLY A 143 -8.66 -12.32 0.68
N ASN A 144 -7.33 -12.44 0.61
CA ASN A 144 -6.56 -13.56 1.17
C ASN A 144 -6.16 -13.39 2.64
N LYS A 145 -6.49 -12.24 3.28
CA LYS A 145 -6.26 -11.94 4.71
C LYS A 145 -4.79 -11.91 5.18
N ASP A 146 -3.83 -11.98 4.26
CA ASP A 146 -2.41 -12.21 4.59
C ASP A 146 -1.48 -11.14 4.00
N VAL A 147 -2.00 -9.96 3.65
CA VAL A 147 -1.21 -8.92 2.98
C VAL A 147 -0.65 -7.90 3.98
N VAL A 148 0.64 -7.62 3.85
CA VAL A 148 1.33 -6.49 4.50
C VAL A 148 1.78 -5.48 3.44
N LEU A 149 1.47 -4.20 3.66
CA LEU A 149 2.05 -3.07 2.93
C LEU A 149 3.43 -2.74 3.51
N THR A 150 4.42 -2.54 2.65
CA THR A 150 5.78 -2.10 3.01
C THR A 150 6.43 -1.35 1.83
N ALA A 151 7.69 -0.94 1.96
CA ALA A 151 8.44 -0.29 0.87
C ALA A 151 9.08 -1.33 -0.05
N GLY A 152 9.29 -0.97 -1.32
CA GLY A 152 9.97 -1.81 -2.31
C GLY A 152 11.36 -2.26 -1.84
N HIS A 153 12.14 -1.34 -1.28
CA HIS A 153 13.48 -1.64 -0.76
C HIS A 153 13.49 -2.55 0.48
N CYS A 154 12.34 -2.77 1.12
CA CYS A 154 12.19 -3.73 2.21
C CYS A 154 11.93 -5.17 1.71
N VAL A 155 11.76 -5.37 0.39
CA VAL A 155 11.56 -6.70 -0.22
C VAL A 155 12.52 -7.01 -1.38
N ASN A 156 13.09 -5.99 -2.03
CA ASN A 156 13.96 -6.13 -3.20
C ASN A 156 15.03 -5.02 -3.25
N GLU A 157 16.24 -5.35 -3.72
CA GLU A 157 17.36 -4.40 -3.82
C GLU A 157 17.04 -3.14 -4.64
N GLY A 158 16.21 -3.23 -5.68
CA GLY A 158 15.78 -2.10 -6.51
C GLY A 158 16.91 -1.37 -7.24
N PRO A 159 17.49 -1.91 -8.31
CA PRO A 159 17.28 -3.26 -8.83
C PRO A 159 18.15 -4.31 -8.13
N GLY A 160 17.80 -5.58 -8.29
CA GLY A 160 18.64 -6.70 -7.88
C GLY A 160 17.86 -7.82 -7.20
N ALA A 161 18.50 -8.46 -6.23
CA ALA A 161 17.97 -9.62 -5.53
C ALA A 161 16.76 -9.29 -4.66
N TYR A 162 15.88 -10.28 -4.49
CA TYR A 162 14.84 -10.24 -3.47
C TYR A 162 15.39 -10.62 -2.10
N ALA A 163 14.75 -10.07 -1.07
CA ALA A 163 15.03 -10.40 0.31
C ALA A 163 14.76 -11.88 0.62
N THR A 164 15.62 -12.45 1.45
CA THR A 164 15.47 -13.80 2.03
C THR A 164 15.17 -13.69 3.53
N ASN A 165 14.76 -14.79 4.16
CA ASN A 165 14.36 -14.80 5.57
C ASN A 165 13.36 -13.69 5.92
N TRP A 166 12.43 -13.36 5.03
CA TRP A 166 11.54 -12.23 5.25
C TRP A 166 10.45 -12.57 6.28
N ALA A 167 10.34 -11.77 7.34
CA ALA A 167 9.40 -11.96 8.43
C ALA A 167 8.78 -10.62 8.90
N PHE A 168 7.50 -10.68 9.26
CA PHE A 168 6.73 -9.60 9.86
C PHE A 168 6.32 -9.98 11.28
N VAL A 169 6.53 -9.06 12.23
CA VAL A 169 6.16 -9.21 13.63
C VAL A 169 5.23 -8.04 14.01
N PRO A 170 3.90 -8.26 14.04
CA PRO A 170 2.96 -7.23 14.48
C PRO A 170 3.11 -6.97 15.98
N ALA A 171 2.95 -5.71 16.39
CA ALA A 171 3.15 -5.25 17.77
C ALA A 171 4.47 -5.77 18.38
N TYR A 172 5.56 -5.67 17.62
CA TYR A 172 6.90 -5.99 18.10
C TYR A 172 7.28 -5.07 19.26
N ASP A 173 7.94 -5.61 20.27
CA ASP A 173 8.47 -4.87 21.41
C ASP A 173 9.73 -5.59 21.94
N ASP A 174 10.92 -5.03 21.67
CA ASP A 174 12.24 -5.57 22.08
C ASP A 174 12.39 -7.11 22.02
N GLY A 175 11.98 -7.71 20.90
CA GLY A 175 12.09 -9.15 20.67
C GLY A 175 10.85 -9.96 21.08
N ALA A 176 9.92 -9.35 21.83
CA ALA A 176 8.59 -9.89 22.05
C ALA A 176 7.80 -9.93 20.75
N ARG A 177 6.97 -10.96 20.62
CA ARG A 177 6.20 -11.29 19.40
C ARG A 177 4.80 -11.72 19.82
N PRO A 178 3.98 -10.80 20.34
CA PRO A 178 2.70 -11.15 20.97
C PRO A 178 1.77 -11.93 20.03
N TYR A 179 1.87 -11.69 18.72
CA TYR A 179 1.10 -12.36 17.67
C TYR A 179 1.91 -13.38 16.86
N GLY A 180 3.15 -13.67 17.26
CA GLY A 180 4.05 -14.57 16.56
C GLY A 180 4.85 -13.93 15.42
N THR A 181 5.43 -14.76 14.56
CA THR A 181 6.29 -14.35 13.44
C THR A 181 5.67 -14.84 12.14
N PHE A 182 5.22 -13.91 11.31
CA PHE A 182 4.61 -14.23 10.01
C PHE A 182 5.67 -14.15 8.91
N THR A 183 6.02 -15.29 8.30
CA THR A 183 7.00 -15.35 7.21
C THR A 183 6.34 -15.05 5.87
N ALA A 184 7.02 -14.44 4.90
CA ALA A 184 6.44 -14.27 3.56
C ALA A 184 6.43 -15.58 2.74
N ARG A 185 5.31 -15.87 2.06
CA ARG A 185 5.22 -16.87 0.98
C ARG A 185 5.46 -16.26 -0.40
N GLN A 186 5.10 -14.99 -0.56
CA GLN A 186 5.34 -14.21 -1.78
C GLN A 186 5.78 -12.80 -1.39
N LEU A 187 6.77 -12.28 -2.12
CA LEU A 187 7.19 -10.88 -2.08
C LEU A 187 6.83 -10.23 -3.40
N THR A 188 6.08 -9.14 -3.38
CA THR A 188 5.67 -8.42 -4.58
C THR A 188 6.08 -6.96 -4.52
N THR A 189 6.49 -6.41 -5.66
CA THR A 189 6.84 -4.99 -5.82
C THR A 189 6.53 -4.57 -7.26
N THR A 190 6.56 -3.26 -7.52
CA THR A 190 6.42 -2.72 -8.88
C THR A 190 7.62 -3.13 -9.77
N THR A 191 7.41 -3.26 -11.08
CA THR A 191 8.52 -3.51 -12.02
C THR A 191 9.43 -2.28 -12.15
N GLN A 192 8.90 -1.07 -11.93
CA GLN A 192 9.64 0.19 -11.87
C GLN A 192 10.67 0.18 -10.73
N TRP A 193 10.27 -0.31 -9.54
CA TRP A 193 11.21 -0.52 -8.45
C TRP A 193 12.20 -1.64 -8.77
N GLN A 194 11.70 -2.82 -9.15
CA GLN A 194 12.55 -4.01 -9.31
C GLN A 194 13.58 -3.90 -10.44
N ASN A 195 13.30 -3.14 -11.51
CA ASN A 195 14.21 -2.98 -12.65
C ASN A 195 15.11 -1.75 -12.56
N SER A 196 14.68 -0.68 -11.87
CA SER A 196 15.41 0.60 -11.87
C SER A 196 15.60 1.26 -10.51
N GLY A 197 14.96 0.76 -9.45
CA GLY A 197 15.00 1.40 -8.13
C GLY A 197 14.30 2.76 -8.11
N ASP A 198 13.24 2.93 -8.89
CA ASP A 198 12.52 4.20 -9.01
C ASP A 198 11.73 4.50 -7.73
N PHE A 199 12.07 5.59 -7.05
CA PHE A 199 11.50 5.97 -5.75
C PHE A 199 10.01 6.31 -5.82
N ASP A 200 9.53 6.79 -6.97
CA ASP A 200 8.10 7.03 -7.24
C ASP A 200 7.26 5.74 -7.09
N TYR A 201 7.92 4.59 -7.14
CA TYR A 201 7.33 3.26 -7.07
C TYR A 201 7.95 2.36 -5.99
N ASP A 202 8.61 2.95 -4.97
CA ASP A 202 9.18 2.24 -3.81
C ASP A 202 8.10 1.73 -2.84
N VAL A 203 7.26 0.84 -3.35
CA VAL A 203 6.15 0.21 -2.64
C VAL A 203 6.08 -1.28 -2.97
N ALA A 204 5.78 -2.07 -1.94
CA ALA A 204 5.69 -3.51 -2.03
C ALA A 204 4.56 -4.05 -1.15
N PHE A 205 4.16 -5.28 -1.47
CA PHE A 205 3.34 -6.07 -0.59
C PHE A 205 3.99 -7.43 -0.33
N ALA A 206 3.99 -7.85 0.94
CA ALA A 206 4.35 -9.20 1.31
C ALA A 206 3.07 -9.99 1.59
N VAL A 207 2.98 -11.19 1.02
CA VAL A 207 1.89 -12.13 1.29
C VAL A 207 2.40 -13.20 2.24
N LEU A 208 1.77 -13.35 3.40
CA LEU A 208 2.33 -14.06 4.55
C LEU A 208 1.83 -15.49 4.69
N ASN A 209 2.63 -16.40 5.24
CA ASN A 209 2.14 -17.69 5.71
C ASN A 209 1.30 -17.52 6.99
N THR A 210 0.42 -18.48 7.25
CA THR A 210 -0.36 -18.51 8.50
C THR A 210 0.51 -18.90 9.69
N VAL A 211 0.19 -18.35 10.86
CA VAL A 211 0.81 -18.73 12.15
C VAL A 211 -0.19 -19.56 12.93
N ASN A 212 0.20 -20.79 13.29
CA ASN A 212 -0.71 -21.74 13.96
C ASN A 212 -2.05 -21.96 13.23
N GLY A 213 -2.03 -21.87 11.89
CA GLY A 213 -3.23 -21.99 11.04
C GLY A 213 -4.09 -20.72 10.96
N ALA A 214 -3.73 -19.63 11.65
CA ALA A 214 -4.44 -18.36 11.60
C ALA A 214 -3.84 -17.40 10.55
N HIS A 215 -4.72 -16.75 9.79
CA HIS A 215 -4.37 -15.67 8.86
C HIS A 215 -4.02 -14.38 9.60
N LEU A 216 -3.20 -13.54 8.97
CA LEU A 216 -2.72 -12.30 9.60
C LEU A 216 -3.88 -11.42 10.08
N THR A 217 -4.79 -11.03 9.18
CA THR A 217 -5.85 -10.09 9.55
C THR A 217 -6.96 -10.72 10.39
N ASP A 218 -6.98 -12.04 10.55
CA ASP A 218 -7.85 -12.70 11.54
C ASP A 218 -7.30 -12.53 12.96
N VAL A 219 -5.98 -12.31 13.11
CA VAL A 219 -5.31 -12.14 14.41
C VAL A 219 -5.21 -10.66 14.82
N VAL A 220 -4.78 -9.79 13.90
CA VAL A 220 -4.48 -8.37 14.21
C VAL A 220 -5.44 -7.38 13.53
N GLY A 221 -6.42 -7.89 12.78
CA GLY A 221 -7.23 -7.09 11.86
C GLY A 221 -6.43 -6.56 10.67
N GLY A 222 -7.07 -5.77 9.80
CA GLY A 222 -6.40 -5.02 8.72
C GLY A 222 -6.75 -3.53 8.72
N GLN A 223 -5.87 -2.69 8.18
CA GLN A 223 -6.21 -1.30 7.84
C GLN A 223 -6.76 -1.23 6.42
N SER A 224 -7.62 -0.24 6.14
CA SER A 224 -8.06 0.06 4.77
C SER A 224 -6.91 0.68 3.97
N ILE A 225 -6.88 0.54 2.64
CA ILE A 225 -5.84 1.10 1.77
C ILE A 225 -6.41 1.82 0.56
N GLY A 226 -6.10 3.11 0.41
CA GLY A 226 -6.58 3.95 -0.69
C GLY A 226 -5.55 4.24 -1.75
N PHE A 227 -6.03 4.34 -2.99
CA PHE A 227 -5.24 4.65 -4.18
C PHE A 227 -5.83 5.83 -4.94
N ASN A 228 -4.99 6.50 -5.72
CA ASN A 228 -5.36 7.65 -6.54
C ASN A 228 -6.01 8.78 -5.72
N GLN A 229 -5.64 8.90 -4.45
CA GLN A 229 -6.19 9.91 -3.53
C GLN A 229 -5.64 11.30 -3.86
N ALA A 230 -6.26 12.32 -3.28
CA ALA A 230 -5.77 13.69 -3.42
C ALA A 230 -4.36 13.82 -2.82
N ARG A 231 -3.54 14.70 -3.38
CA ARG A 231 -2.21 15.02 -2.86
C ARG A 231 -2.29 16.15 -1.83
N GLY A 232 -1.24 16.31 -1.03
CA GLY A 232 -1.14 17.39 -0.03
C GLY A 232 -2.09 17.23 1.16
N GLN A 233 -2.42 15.99 1.52
CA GLN A 233 -3.31 15.72 2.66
C GLN A 233 -2.56 15.80 3.99
N TYR A 234 -3.31 15.96 5.07
CA TYR A 234 -2.81 15.74 6.41
C TYR A 234 -2.67 14.23 6.66
N MET A 235 -1.49 13.77 7.04
CA MET A 235 -1.19 12.35 7.18
C MET A 235 -0.47 12.04 8.48
N TYR A 236 -0.67 10.81 8.96
CA TYR A 236 0.03 10.23 10.10
C TYR A 236 0.92 9.10 9.59
N SER A 237 2.21 9.13 9.92
CA SER A 237 3.16 8.07 9.62
C SER A 237 3.57 7.32 10.88
N PHE A 238 3.73 6.00 10.76
CA PHE A 238 4.20 5.13 11.83
C PHE A 238 5.37 4.25 11.35
N GLY A 239 6.17 3.73 12.28
CA GLY A 239 7.19 2.72 12.01
C GLY A 239 8.05 2.42 13.23
N TYR A 240 9.04 1.53 13.06
CA TYR A 240 10.01 1.12 14.07
C TYR A 240 11.41 1.68 13.74
N PRO A 241 11.65 3.00 13.93
CA PRO A 241 12.95 3.62 13.69
C PRO A 241 14.01 2.99 14.59
N ALA A 242 15.13 2.57 14.01
CA ALA A 242 16.19 1.79 14.64
C ALA A 242 17.58 2.44 14.52
N ALA A 243 17.60 3.78 14.48
CA ALA A 243 18.82 4.56 14.53
C ALA A 243 18.63 5.76 15.46
N ASN A 244 19.72 6.23 16.07
CA ASN A 244 19.69 7.29 17.06
C ASN A 244 18.85 8.51 16.59
N PRO A 245 17.94 9.05 17.43
CA PRO A 245 17.76 8.78 18.87
C PRO A 245 16.94 7.53 19.20
N TYR A 246 16.44 6.81 18.20
CA TYR A 246 15.68 5.58 18.39
C TYR A 246 16.59 4.33 18.39
N ASP A 247 16.07 3.23 18.89
CA ASP A 247 16.76 1.95 19.04
C ASP A 247 16.03 0.77 18.34
N GLY A 248 14.83 1.02 17.83
CA GLY A 248 14.06 0.05 17.05
C GLY A 248 13.23 -0.91 17.88
N THR A 249 13.12 -0.72 19.19
CA THR A 249 12.31 -1.56 20.08
C THR A 249 10.83 -1.27 19.91
N ASP A 250 10.47 0.00 19.77
CA ASP A 250 9.10 0.47 19.84
C ASP A 250 8.61 1.15 18.56
N ILE A 251 7.30 1.18 18.41
CA ILE A 251 6.63 1.96 17.38
C ILE A 251 6.73 3.45 17.69
N ALA A 252 7.03 4.23 16.67
CA ALA A 252 7.10 5.69 16.70
C ALA A 252 6.28 6.26 15.56
N TRP A 253 5.96 7.55 15.66
CA TRP A 253 5.04 8.20 14.74
C TRP A 253 5.40 9.66 14.51
N CYS A 254 4.86 10.24 13.45
CA CYS A 254 4.90 11.67 13.13
C CYS A 254 3.64 12.00 12.32
N HIS A 255 3.20 13.25 12.30
CA HIS A 255 2.03 13.64 11.53
C HIS A 255 2.06 15.11 11.14
N GLY A 256 1.38 15.44 10.05
CA GLY A 256 1.39 16.79 9.50
C GLY A 256 0.87 16.85 8.07
N THR A 257 0.88 18.06 7.50
CA THR A 257 0.52 18.25 6.09
C THR A 257 1.68 17.85 5.20
N VAL A 258 1.45 16.91 4.27
CA VAL A 258 2.49 16.49 3.32
C VAL A 258 2.69 17.53 2.22
N VAL A 259 3.91 17.66 1.74
CA VAL A 259 4.30 18.59 0.66
C VAL A 259 4.87 17.83 -0.52
N GLN A 260 4.81 18.40 -1.72
CA GLN A 260 5.40 17.76 -2.90
C GLN A 260 6.94 17.79 -2.83
N ASP A 261 7.60 16.73 -3.30
CA ASP A 261 9.04 16.77 -3.56
C ASP A 261 9.36 17.78 -4.67
N THR A 262 10.17 18.76 -4.33
CA THR A 262 10.64 19.82 -5.24
C THR A 262 12.16 19.84 -5.35
N TYR A 263 12.84 18.84 -4.78
CA TYR A 263 14.29 18.83 -4.63
C TYR A 263 14.98 17.76 -5.49
N GLY A 264 14.60 16.48 -5.38
CA GLY A 264 15.37 15.40 -6.04
C GLY A 264 14.73 14.78 -7.28
N GLY A 265 13.65 15.35 -7.81
CA GLY A 265 13.07 14.97 -9.09
C GLY A 265 12.13 13.76 -9.07
N SER A 266 11.79 13.24 -7.88
CA SER A 266 10.66 12.33 -7.71
C SER A 266 9.33 13.09 -7.79
N THR A 267 8.24 12.36 -7.91
CA THR A 267 6.88 12.86 -7.73
C THR A 267 6.29 12.42 -6.40
N ASP A 268 7.11 12.26 -5.38
CA ASP A 268 6.72 11.82 -4.05
C ASP A 268 6.17 12.95 -3.16
N GLN A 269 5.68 12.56 -1.97
CA GLN A 269 5.21 13.49 -0.94
C GLN A 269 6.11 13.39 0.28
N GLY A 270 6.53 14.55 0.80
CA GLY A 270 7.33 14.67 2.01
C GLY A 270 6.48 15.03 3.22
N LEU A 271 6.68 14.32 4.33
CA LEU A 271 6.16 14.64 5.65
C LEU A 271 7.32 15.08 6.56
N ASN A 272 7.21 16.23 7.21
CA ASN A 272 8.24 16.67 8.17
C ASN A 272 8.26 15.71 9.37
N CYS A 273 9.29 14.88 9.44
CA CYS A 273 9.26 13.68 10.26
C CYS A 273 10.67 13.24 10.63
N ASN A 274 10.92 13.03 11.92
CA ASN A 274 12.21 12.69 12.50
C ASN A 274 12.47 11.18 12.61
N LEU A 275 11.51 10.33 12.24
CA LEU A 275 11.71 8.87 12.21
C LEU A 275 12.94 8.50 11.37
N THR A 276 13.79 7.63 11.90
CA THR A 276 15.06 7.26 11.28
C THR A 276 14.96 5.94 10.51
N GLY A 277 16.08 5.50 9.93
CA GLY A 277 16.17 4.18 9.30
C GLY A 277 15.60 3.06 10.17
N GLY A 278 14.96 2.08 9.54
CA GLY A 278 14.12 1.07 10.21
C GLY A 278 12.63 1.41 10.17
N SER A 279 12.26 2.69 10.12
CA SER A 279 10.86 3.10 9.91
C SER A 279 10.38 2.86 8.47
N SER A 280 11.30 2.62 7.53
CA SER A 280 11.02 2.29 6.12
C SER A 280 9.93 1.23 5.97
N GLY A 281 9.02 1.41 5.02
CA GLY A 281 7.83 0.57 4.82
C GLY A 281 6.70 0.79 5.82
N GLY A 282 6.95 1.55 6.89
CA GLY A 282 5.94 1.91 7.87
C GLY A 282 4.80 2.73 7.26
N PRO A 283 3.55 2.55 7.73
CA PRO A 283 2.35 3.05 7.05
C PRO A 283 2.17 4.56 7.18
N TRP A 284 1.66 5.19 6.12
CA TRP A 284 1.07 6.52 6.18
C TRP A 284 -0.44 6.44 6.07
N PHE A 285 -1.16 7.16 6.92
CA PHE A 285 -2.61 7.19 6.99
C PHE A 285 -3.17 8.56 6.64
N VAL A 286 -4.23 8.57 5.83
CA VAL A 286 -5.19 9.68 5.76
C VAL A 286 -6.40 9.36 6.64
N GLY A 287 -6.99 10.39 7.24
CA GLY A 287 -8.19 10.23 8.09
C GLY A 287 -7.96 9.37 9.34
N TYR A 288 -6.72 9.32 9.85
CA TYR A 288 -6.38 8.56 11.04
C TYR A 288 -7.13 9.07 12.27
N SER A 289 -7.68 8.15 13.05
CA SER A 289 -8.33 8.42 14.33
C SER A 289 -7.43 7.95 15.47
N GLU A 290 -6.83 8.89 16.20
CA GLU A 290 -5.98 8.61 17.37
C GLU A 290 -6.70 7.80 18.47
N SER A 291 -8.03 7.94 18.59
CA SER A 291 -8.81 7.19 19.58
C SER A 291 -9.04 5.72 19.21
N THR A 292 -9.07 5.38 17.91
CA THR A 292 -9.35 4.01 17.45
C THR A 292 -8.14 3.32 16.84
N GLY A 293 -7.12 4.08 16.43
CA GLY A 293 -5.99 3.59 15.65
C GLY A 293 -6.35 3.18 14.22
N VAL A 294 -7.52 3.59 13.71
CA VAL A 294 -7.99 3.26 12.35
C VAL A 294 -7.71 4.43 11.42
N GLY A 295 -7.27 4.14 10.20
CA GLY A 295 -7.17 5.10 9.12
C GLY A 295 -7.13 4.41 7.76
N THR A 296 -6.99 5.20 6.69
CA THR A 296 -6.78 4.69 5.34
C THR A 296 -5.31 4.81 4.98
N LEU A 297 -4.63 3.68 4.76
CA LEU A 297 -3.26 3.63 4.24
C LEU A 297 -3.19 4.34 2.89
N ASN A 298 -2.26 5.27 2.72
CA ASN A 298 -2.13 6.04 1.49
C ASN A 298 -0.68 6.37 1.07
N SER A 299 0.31 5.85 1.81
CA SER A 299 1.72 5.81 1.42
C SER A 299 2.51 4.93 2.41
N VAL A 300 3.82 4.89 2.25
CA VAL A 300 4.78 4.26 3.17
C VAL A 300 5.97 5.18 3.41
N ASN A 301 6.68 5.02 4.53
CA ASN A 301 8.02 5.60 4.70
C ASN A 301 8.98 5.00 3.66
N SER A 302 9.54 5.80 2.77
CA SER A 302 10.47 5.32 1.74
C SER A 302 11.89 5.84 1.97
N PHE A 303 12.12 7.15 1.89
CA PHE A 303 13.48 7.69 1.97
C PHE A 303 13.55 9.08 2.62
N LYS A 304 14.79 9.50 2.91
CA LYS A 304 15.14 10.88 3.26
C LYS A 304 16.32 11.35 2.41
N TYR A 305 16.37 12.66 2.14
CA TYR A 305 17.57 13.28 1.60
C TYR A 305 18.64 13.42 2.67
N ARG A 306 19.91 13.12 2.33
CA ARG A 306 21.06 13.32 3.23
C ARG A 306 21.37 14.80 3.49
N GLY A 307 20.93 15.70 2.62
CA GLY A 307 21.18 17.13 2.70
C GLY A 307 20.20 17.93 1.85
N GLY A 308 20.36 19.25 1.85
CA GLY A 308 19.45 20.16 1.14
C GLY A 308 18.22 20.58 1.97
N PRO A 309 17.33 21.39 1.36
CA PRO A 309 16.24 22.06 2.07
C PRO A 309 15.17 21.11 2.61
N LEU A 310 15.03 19.91 2.04
CA LEU A 310 14.03 18.92 2.43
C LEU A 310 14.60 17.74 3.25
N ARG A 311 15.80 17.87 3.83
CA ARG A 311 16.45 16.79 4.60
C ARG A 311 15.66 16.29 5.83
N SER A 312 14.79 17.12 6.39
CA SER A 312 13.96 16.79 7.56
C SER A 312 12.65 16.07 7.18
N TYR A 313 12.40 15.87 5.88
CA TYR A 313 11.19 15.23 5.40
C TYR A 313 11.44 13.75 5.14
N MET A 314 10.54 12.92 5.66
CA MET A 314 10.36 11.54 5.22
C MET A 314 9.51 11.56 3.96
N PHE A 315 9.99 10.94 2.90
CA PHE A 315 9.27 10.84 1.63
C PHE A 315 8.57 9.50 1.53
N GLY A 316 7.37 9.53 0.96
CA GLY A 316 6.58 8.34 0.65
C GLY A 316 6.01 8.41 -0.77
N PRO A 317 5.95 7.26 -1.47
CA PRO A 317 5.45 7.20 -2.83
C PRO A 317 3.97 7.50 -2.92
N TYR A 318 3.56 8.08 -4.04
CA TYR A 318 2.14 8.23 -4.36
C TYR A 318 1.53 6.88 -4.72
N LEU A 319 0.52 6.43 -3.97
CA LEU A 319 -0.19 5.20 -4.29
C LEU A 319 -1.18 5.42 -5.46
N GLY A 320 -0.65 5.48 -6.68
CA GLY A 320 -1.40 5.60 -7.93
C GLY A 320 -1.91 4.26 -8.48
N SER A 321 -2.25 4.25 -9.77
CA SER A 321 -2.83 3.07 -10.44
C SER A 321 -1.91 1.86 -10.45
N VAL A 322 -0.59 2.06 -10.56
CA VAL A 322 0.40 0.97 -10.51
C VAL A 322 0.40 0.29 -9.13
N ALA A 323 0.40 1.08 -8.05
CA ALA A 323 0.29 0.55 -6.69
C ALA A 323 -1.06 -0.16 -6.45
N GLN A 324 -2.14 0.32 -7.07
CA GLN A 324 -3.46 -0.32 -7.02
C GLN A 324 -3.45 -1.70 -7.70
N THR A 325 -2.84 -1.80 -8.88
CA THR A 325 -2.66 -3.08 -9.59
C THR A 325 -1.81 -4.04 -8.77
N LEU A 326 -0.71 -3.55 -8.19
CA LEU A 326 0.17 -4.32 -7.31
C LEU A 326 -0.60 -4.89 -6.10
N TYR A 327 -1.37 -4.06 -5.41
CA TYR A 327 -2.22 -4.51 -4.29
C TYR A 327 -3.24 -5.56 -4.73
N THR A 328 -3.93 -5.33 -5.85
CA THR A 328 -4.94 -6.25 -6.37
C THR A 328 -4.33 -7.62 -6.69
N SER A 329 -3.14 -7.63 -7.29
CA SER A 329 -2.37 -8.85 -7.51
C SER A 329 -2.03 -9.54 -6.18
N ALA A 330 -1.40 -8.83 -5.24
CA ALA A 330 -1.01 -9.39 -3.94
C ALA A 330 -2.19 -9.96 -3.13
N ALA A 331 -3.35 -9.30 -3.16
CA ALA A 331 -4.56 -9.71 -2.45
C ALA A 331 -5.24 -10.99 -3.01
N SER A 332 -4.77 -11.50 -4.16
CA SER A 332 -5.27 -12.70 -4.83
C SER A 332 -4.30 -13.90 -4.80
N LEU A 333 -3.08 -13.71 -4.28
CA LEU A 333 -2.07 -14.75 -4.07
C LEU A 333 -2.25 -15.48 -2.73
#